data_AF-A0A7K2FQE6-F1
#
_entry.id   AF-A0A7K2FQE6-F1
#
_cell.length_a   1.000
_cell.length_b   1.000
_cell.length_c   1.000
_cell.angle_alpha   90.00
_cell.angle_beta   90.00
_cell.angle_gamma   90.00
#
_symmetry.space_group_name_H-M   'P 1'
#
loop_
_entity.id
_entity.type
_entity.pdbx_description
1 polymer ?
#
loop_
_entity_poly.entity_id
_entity_poly.type
_entity_poly.pdbx_seq_one_letter_code
_entity_poly.pdbx_strand_id
1 'polypeptide(L)' 'KRILVCEEAWHILGTPQLASLLEKFLKFARGYGLSCIFIVHHLSDIDDSPETQAALKMADTIVIYSQKKA' A
#
# COMPACT_ATOMS: atom_id res chain seq x y z
N LYS A 1 17.70 -8.93 7.24
CA LYS A 1 16.70 -7.83 7.15
C LYS A 1 15.32 -8.45 7.16
N ARG A 2 14.35 -7.89 7.89
CA ARG A 2 12.95 -8.35 7.85
C ARG A 2 12.25 -7.58 6.73
N ILE A 3 11.75 -8.29 5.73
CA ILE A 3 11.06 -7.69 4.59
C ILE A 3 9.73 -8.41 4.41
N LEU A 4 8.66 -7.64 4.28
CA LEU A 4 7.37 -8.10 3.81
C LEU A 4 7.20 -7.61 2.37
N VAL A 5 6.90 -8.54 1.47
CA VAL A 5 6.50 -8.22 0.09
C VAL A 5 5.05 -8.62 -0.07
N CYS A 6 4.22 -7.67 -0.50
CA CYS A 6 2.83 -7.89 -0.84
C CYS A 6 2.64 -7.65 -2.33
N GLU A 7 2.55 -8.74 -3.08
CA GLU A 7 2.06 -8.74 -4.46
C GLU A 7 0.55 -8.46 -4.46
N GLU A 8 0.03 -7.95 -5.58
CA GLU A 8 -1.41 -7.69 -5.76
C GLU A 8 -2.04 -6.80 -4.68
N ALA A 9 -1.28 -5.83 -4.16
CA ALA A 9 -1.66 -5.02 -3.00
C ALA A 9 -2.94 -4.18 -3.20
N TRP A 10 -3.40 -4.03 -4.44
CA TRP A 10 -4.67 -3.37 -4.76
C TRP A 10 -5.88 -4.11 -4.16
N HIS A 11 -5.82 -5.43 -3.97
CA HIS A 11 -6.89 -6.16 -3.26
C HIS A 11 -6.98 -5.80 -1.77
N ILE A 12 -5.87 -5.35 -1.17
CA ILE A 12 -5.83 -4.90 0.22
C ILE A 12 -6.24 -3.43 0.31
N LEU A 13 -5.84 -2.62 -0.67
CA LEU A 13 -6.16 -1.20 -0.74
C LEU A 13 -7.55 -0.90 -1.34
N GLY A 14 -8.27 -1.91 -1.84
CA GLY A 14 -9.55 -1.73 -2.52
C GLY A 14 -10.76 -1.53 -1.61
N THR A 15 -10.57 -1.51 -0.28
CA THR A 15 -11.66 -1.20 0.67
C THR A 15 -11.15 -0.34 1.84
N PRO A 16 -11.97 0.58 2.38
CA PRO A 16 -11.57 1.45 3.49
C PRO A 16 -11.20 0.69 4.77
N GLN A 17 -11.86 -0.45 5.05
CA GLN A 17 -11.62 -1.24 6.26
C GLN A 17 -10.22 -1.88 6.24
N LEU A 18 -9.82 -2.45 5.10
CA LEU A 18 -8.47 -3.01 4.95
C LEU A 18 -7.42 -1.90 4.86
N ALA A 19 -7.71 -0.77 4.21
CA ALA A 19 -6.81 0.38 4.18
C ALA A 19 -6.50 0.92 5.60
N SER A 20 -7.52 1.05 6.46
CA SER A 20 -7.34 1.46 7.87
C SER A 20 -6.52 0.43 8.68
N LEU A 21 -6.72 -0.87 8.42
CA LEU A 21 -5.92 -1.92 9.04
C LEU A 21 -4.45 -1.83 8.57
N LEU A 22 -4.24 -1.61 7.28
CA LEU A 22 -2.92 -1.47 6.69
C LEU A 22 -2.17 -0.27 7.27
N GLU A 23 -2.84 0.87 7.46
CA GLU A 23 -2.25 2.06 8.09
C GLU A 23 -1.70 1.74 9.49
N LYS A 24 -2.49 1.05 10.32
CA LYS A 24 -2.08 0.61 11.67
C LYS A 24 -0.91 -0.36 11.60
N PHE A 25 -0.98 -1.32 10.67
CA PHE A 25 0.09 -2.29 10.45
C PHE A 25 1.41 -1.61 10.05
N LEU A 26 1.38 -0.62 9.15
CA LEU A 26 2.58 0.09 8.71
C LEU A 26 3.25 0.88 9.83
N LYS A 27 2.45 1.51 10.71
CA LYS A 27 2.97 2.18 11.92
C LYS A 27 3.66 1.19 12.85
N PHE A 28 3.03 0.03 13.07
CA PHE A 28 3.58 -1.04 13.89
C PHE A 28 4.88 -1.60 13.28
N ALA A 29 4.87 -1.95 11.99
CA ALA A 29 6.00 -2.49 11.24
C ALA A 29 7.27 -1.63 11.36
N ARG A 30 7.12 -0.30 11.32
CA ARG A 30 8.22 0.66 11.47
C ARG A 30 8.94 0.50 12.83
N GLY A 31 8.20 0.28 13.91
CA GLY A 31 8.77 0.03 15.24
C GLY A 31 9.60 -1.26 15.34
N TYR A 32 9.27 -2.26 14.50
CA TYR A 32 10.03 -3.51 14.41
C TYR A 32 11.12 -3.46 13.33
N GLY A 33 11.35 -2.34 12.64
CA GLY A 33 12.29 -2.29 11.53
C GLY A 33 11.96 -3.31 10.42
N LEU A 34 10.67 -3.56 10.20
CA LEU A 34 10.17 -4.33 9.06
C LEU A 34 10.09 -3.39 7.85
N SER A 35 10.75 -3.76 6.76
CA SER A 35 10.61 -3.07 5.48
C SER A 35 9.42 -3.68 4.73
N CYS A 36 8.45 -2.85 4.35
CA CYS A 36 7.25 -3.30 3.66
C CYS A 36 7.27 -2.80 2.21
N ILE A 37 7.05 -3.70 1.25
CA ILE A 37 7.00 -3.41 -0.18
C ILE A 37 5.62 -3.85 -0.69
N PHE A 38 4.86 -2.90 -1.21
CA PHE A 38 3.54 -3.14 -1.79
C PHE A 38 3.60 -2.89 -3.29
N ILE A 39 3.16 -3.88 -4.06
CA ILE A 39 3.21 -3.84 -5.52
C ILE A 39 1.78 -3.77 -6.05
N VAL A 40 1.55 -2.78 -6.89
CA VAL A 40 0.22 -2.35 -7.34
C VAL A 40 0.27 -2.12 -8.84
N HIS A 41 -0.65 -2.73 -9.59
CA HIS A 41 -0.76 -2.54 -11.04
C HIS A 41 -2.18 -2.20 -11.53
N HIS A 42 -3.22 -2.37 -10.69
CA HIS A 42 -4.59 -1.90 -10.91
C HIS A 42 -4.91 -0.69 -10.02
N LEU A 43 -4.20 0.43 -10.22
CA LEU A 43 -4.43 1.66 -9.44
C LEU A 43 -5.85 2.22 -9.63
N SER A 44 -6.51 1.92 -10.75
CA SER A 44 -7.90 2.28 -11.03
C SER A 44 -8.91 1.60 -10.11
N ASP A 45 -8.53 0.47 -9.52
CA ASP A 45 -9.42 -0.39 -8.74
C ASP A 45 -9.29 -0.10 -7.24
N ILE A 46 -8.44 0.86 -6.90
CA ILE A 46 -8.26 1.38 -5.55
C ILE A 46 -9.32 2.46 -5.31
N ASP A 47 -10.01 2.37 -4.19
CA ASP A 47 -11.05 3.33 -3.84
C ASP A 47 -10.47 4.69 -3.46
N ASP A 48 -11.22 5.78 -3.69
CA ASP A 48 -10.77 7.15 -3.40
C ASP A 48 -11.13 7.62 -1.98
N SER A 49 -11.32 6.69 -1.03
CA SER A 49 -11.61 7.07 0.35
C SER A 49 -10.42 7.76 1.03
N PRO A 50 -10.68 8.60 2.05
CA PRO A 50 -9.63 9.20 2.87
C PRO A 50 -8.66 8.17 3.47
N GLU A 51 -9.16 7.00 3.87
CA GLU A 51 -8.37 5.92 4.46
C GLU A 51 -7.36 5.35 3.46
N THR A 52 -7.82 5.07 2.24
CA THR A 52 -6.99 4.54 1.17
C THR A 52 -5.93 5.55 0.73
N GLN A 53 -6.31 6.83 0.61
CA GLN A 53 -5.38 7.92 0.34
C GLN A 53 -4.34 8.09 1.47
N ALA A 54 -4.75 7.92 2.73
CA ALA A 54 -3.83 7.97 3.87
C ALA A 54 -2.82 6.82 3.84
N ALA A 55 -3.27 5.60 3.56
CA ALA A 55 -2.39 4.43 3.45
C ALA A 55 -1.36 4.57 2.31
N LEU A 56 -1.76 5.06 1.14
CA LEU A 56 -0.85 5.33 0.02
C LEU A 56 0.20 6.39 0.37
N LYS A 57 -0.19 7.45 1.09
CA LYS A 57 0.72 8.52 1.54
C LYS A 57 1.74 8.07 2.58
N MET A 58 1.58 6.88 3.18
CA MET A 58 2.57 6.33 4.10
C MET A 58 3.81 5.74 3.40
N ALA A 59 3.77 5.57 2.08
CA ALA A 59 4.90 5.06 1.32
C ALA A 59 6.07 6.06 1.34
N ASP A 60 7.16 5.68 2.00
CA ASP A 60 8.40 6.49 2.06
C ASP A 60 9.15 6.49 0.70
N THR A 61 8.86 5.53 -0.18
CA THR A 61 9.45 5.42 -1.52
C THR A 61 8.42 4.86 -2.48
N ILE A 62 8.24 5.53 -3.62
CA ILE A 62 7.33 5.12 -4.69
C ILE A 62 8.17 4.91 -5.94
N VAL A 63 8.08 3.71 -6.53
CA VAL A 63 8.72 3.37 -7.80
C VAL A 63 7.62 3.07 -8.82
N ILE A 64 7.59 3.85 -9.89
CA ILE A 64 6.60 3.70 -10.97
C ILE A 64 7.30 3.08 -12.17
N TYR A 65 6.87 1.86 -12.52
CA TYR A 65 7.26 1.21 -13.77
C TYR A 65 6.36 1.68 -14.91
N SER A 66 6.66 1.26 -16.15
CA SER A 66 5.83 1.57 -17.32
C SER A 66 4.37 1.19 -17.06
N GLN A 67 3.49 2.19 -17.01
CA GLN A 67 2.05 1.99 -16.96
C GLN A 67 1.50 1.94 -18.37
N LYS A 68 0.60 0.98 -18.64
CA LYS A 68 -0.14 0.96 -19.91
C LYS A 68 -0.89 2.30 -20.00
N LYS A 69 -0.67 3.04 -21.09
CA LYS A 69 -1.45 4.26 -21.34
C LYS A 69 -2.93 3.87 -21.45
N ALA A 70 -3.76 4.56 -20.68
CA ALA A 70 -5.21 4.52 -20.82
C ALA A 70 -5.62 4.92 -22.24
#